data_AF-A0A2W2G0S0-F1
#
_entry.id   AF-A0A2W2G0S0-F1
#
_cell.length_a   1.000
_cell.length_b   1.000
_cell.length_c   1.000
_cell.angle_alpha   90.00
_cell.angle_beta   90.00
_cell.angle_gamma   90.00
#
_symmetry.space_group_name_H-M   'P 1'
#
loop_
_entity.id
_entity.type
_entity.pdbx_description
1 polymer ?
#
loop_
_entity_poly.entity_id
_entity_poly.type
_entity_poly.pdbx_seq_one_letter_code
_entity_poly.pdbx_strand_id
1 'polypeptide(L)'
;MCLLLASGLPAPGMAQAAPGPSKIDKAVQARLDTAGKATFLVYLKGDADLGPARRAVAKSDKATLVYRAKTERAAASQANLRRLLKSEHADFTAYWIVNAVSVTADSELTAEIAKLPEVERITPIALLPLPKPMPGRAKAQVNAVEWNVERTNAPRV
;
A
#
# COMPACT_ATOMS: atom_id res chain seq x y z
N MET A 1 34.03 -64.34 -14.56
CA MET A 1 33.67 -63.42 -13.47
C MET A 1 34.13 -62.02 -13.87
N CYS A 2 33.29 -61.26 -14.57
CA CYS A 2 33.57 -59.88 -14.96
C CYS A 2 32.25 -59.10 -14.77
N LEU A 3 32.14 -58.41 -13.63
CA LEU A 3 30.95 -57.66 -13.24
C LEU A 3 31.12 -56.24 -13.79
N LEU A 4 30.30 -55.87 -14.78
CA LEU A 4 30.21 -54.50 -15.29
C LEU A 4 29.34 -53.68 -14.33
N LEU A 5 29.95 -52.76 -13.59
CA LEU A 5 29.28 -51.76 -12.78
C LEU A 5 28.92 -50.56 -13.68
N ALA A 6 27.62 -50.39 -13.98
CA ALA A 6 27.09 -49.21 -14.64
C ALA A 6 26.94 -48.08 -13.61
N SER A 7 27.72 -47.00 -13.77
CA SER A 7 27.61 -45.78 -12.96
C SER A 7 26.52 -44.87 -13.54
N GLY A 8 25.39 -44.75 -12.85
CA GLY A 8 24.36 -43.75 -13.15
C GLY A 8 24.73 -42.39 -12.54
N LEU A 9 24.72 -41.34 -13.36
CA LEU A 9 24.86 -39.95 -12.90
C LEU A 9 23.52 -39.46 -12.29
N PRO A 10 23.51 -38.84 -11.11
CA PRO A 10 22.30 -38.25 -10.55
C PRO A 10 21.92 -36.99 -11.34
N ALA A 11 20.66 -36.92 -11.77
CA ALA A 11 20.09 -35.72 -12.38
C ALA A 11 20.08 -34.56 -11.36
N PRO A 12 20.35 -33.31 -11.77
CA PRO A 12 20.23 -32.16 -10.89
C PRO A 12 18.77 -32.00 -10.47
N GLY A 13 18.49 -32.23 -9.18
CA GLY A 13 17.20 -31.91 -8.58
C GLY A 13 16.95 -30.41 -8.73
N MET A 14 15.78 -30.05 -9.27
CA MET A 14 15.30 -28.67 -9.24
C MET A 14 15.21 -28.26 -7.77
N ALA A 15 16.18 -27.49 -7.30
CA ALA A 15 16.13 -26.88 -5.98
C ALA A 15 14.92 -25.94 -5.98
N GLN A 16 13.85 -26.35 -5.31
CA GLN A 16 12.68 -25.54 -5.11
C GLN A 16 13.11 -24.35 -4.27
N ALA A 17 13.18 -23.18 -4.90
CA ALA A 17 13.49 -21.94 -4.20
C ALA A 17 12.56 -21.83 -2.99
N ALA A 18 13.14 -21.60 -1.81
CA ALA A 18 12.38 -21.38 -0.59
C ALA A 18 11.29 -20.34 -0.87
N PRO A 19 10.04 -20.53 -0.39
CA PRO A 19 8.98 -19.56 -0.61
C PRO A 19 9.48 -18.20 -0.11
N GLY A 20 9.52 -17.21 -1.01
CA GLY A 20 9.80 -15.85 -0.62
C GLY A 20 8.79 -15.38 0.43
N PRO A 21 9.11 -14.32 1.20
CA PRO A 21 8.18 -13.79 2.18
C PRO A 21 6.81 -13.51 1.54
N SER A 22 5.74 -14.04 2.14
CA SER A 22 4.38 -13.87 1.65
C SER A 22 4.05 -12.38 1.55
N LYS A 23 3.50 -11.97 0.40
CA LYS A 23 3.00 -10.61 0.21
C LYS A 23 1.73 -10.34 1.01
N ILE A 24 1.02 -11.38 1.45
CA ILE A 24 -0.24 -11.29 2.17
C ILE A 24 0.05 -11.20 3.67
N ASP A 25 -0.36 -10.08 4.29
CA ASP A 25 -0.28 -9.91 5.73
C ASP A 25 -1.14 -10.95 6.47
N LYS A 26 -0.64 -11.45 7.61
CA LYS A 26 -1.31 -12.49 8.40
C LYS A 26 -2.71 -12.08 8.86
N ALA A 27 -2.94 -10.80 9.15
CA ALA A 27 -4.26 -10.31 9.55
C ALA A 27 -5.25 -10.28 8.36
N VAL A 28 -4.76 -10.09 7.13
CA VAL A 28 -5.59 -10.24 5.93
C VAL A 28 -5.94 -11.71 5.73
N GLN A 29 -4.94 -12.60 5.82
CA GLN A 29 -5.17 -14.04 5.71
C GLN A 29 -6.19 -14.53 6.73
N ALA A 30 -6.04 -14.16 8.01
CA ALA A 30 -7.00 -14.54 9.04
C ALA A 30 -8.43 -14.05 8.77
N ARG A 31 -8.60 -12.85 8.19
CA ARG A 31 -9.92 -12.34 7.81
C ARG A 31 -10.52 -13.11 6.63
N LEU A 32 -9.70 -13.47 5.65
CA LEU A 32 -10.13 -14.29 4.52
C LEU A 32 -10.55 -15.69 4.98
N ASP A 33 -9.77 -16.32 5.87
CA ASP A 33 -10.06 -17.65 6.41
C ASP A 33 -11.36 -17.69 7.23
N THR A 34 -11.70 -16.58 7.91
CA THR A 34 -12.86 -16.50 8.81
C THR A 34 -14.13 -15.98 8.14
N ALA A 35 -14.02 -15.00 7.25
CA ALA A 35 -15.16 -14.30 6.65
C ALA A 35 -15.35 -14.61 5.15
N GLY A 36 -14.42 -15.33 4.51
CA GLY A 36 -14.45 -15.65 3.07
C GLY A 36 -14.14 -14.46 2.14
N LYS A 37 -14.34 -13.22 2.59
CA LYS A 37 -13.96 -11.98 1.91
C LYS A 37 -13.37 -10.97 2.89
N ALA A 38 -12.47 -10.13 2.40
CA ALA A 38 -11.89 -9.05 3.18
C ALA A 38 -11.62 -7.81 2.33
N THR A 39 -11.62 -6.63 2.96
CA THR A 39 -11.13 -5.38 2.37
C THR A 39 -9.74 -5.06 2.89
N PHE A 40 -8.80 -4.82 1.97
CA PHE A 40 -7.38 -4.61 2.26
C PHE A 40 -6.74 -3.63 1.28
N LEU A 41 -5.54 -3.15 1.62
CA LEU A 41 -4.73 -2.31 0.74
C LEU A 41 -3.67 -3.15 0.03
N VAL A 42 -3.63 -3.04 -1.29
CA VAL A 42 -2.58 -3.59 -2.16
C VAL A 42 -1.60 -2.47 -2.48
N TYR A 43 -0.37 -2.55 -1.96
CA TYR A 43 0.70 -1.61 -2.28
C TYR A 43 1.50 -2.11 -3.47
N LEU A 44 1.81 -1.21 -4.40
CA LEU A 44 2.57 -1.52 -5.60
C LEU A 44 3.98 -1.00 -5.51
N LYS A 45 4.91 -1.73 -6.13
CA LYS A 45 6.34 -1.44 -6.10
C LYS A 45 6.67 -0.10 -6.73
N GLY A 46 7.66 0.55 -6.15
CA GLY A 46 8.41 1.67 -6.69
C GLY A 46 7.69 3.02 -6.61
N ASP A 47 8.50 4.04 -6.42
CA ASP A 47 8.05 5.40 -6.14
C ASP A 47 8.05 6.31 -7.38
N ALA A 48 7.31 7.40 -7.28
CA ALA A 48 7.42 8.50 -8.23
C ALA A 48 8.73 9.27 -8.00
N ASP A 49 9.40 9.69 -9.09
CA ASP A 49 10.53 10.60 -8.96
C ASP A 49 10.04 12.02 -8.62
N LEU A 50 10.35 12.45 -7.40
CA LEU A 50 10.02 13.78 -6.89
C LEU A 50 11.19 14.77 -6.98
N GLY A 51 12.28 14.40 -7.66
CA GLY A 51 13.46 15.23 -7.89
C GLY A 51 13.13 16.62 -8.45
N PRO A 52 12.32 16.73 -9.53
CA PRO A 52 11.90 18.02 -10.08
C PRO A 52 11.14 18.89 -9.06
N ALA A 53 10.22 18.29 -8.29
CA ALA A 53 9.42 19.02 -7.30
C ALA A 53 10.27 19.59 -6.15
N ARG A 54 11.35 18.88 -5.76
CA ARG A 54 12.30 19.37 -4.74
C ARG A 54 13.02 20.65 -5.15
N ARG A 55 13.22 20.86 -6.44
CA ARG A 55 13.91 22.05 -7.00
C ARG A 55 12.98 23.21 -7.30
N ALA A 56 11.66 23.03 -7.21
CA ALA A 56 10.70 24.09 -7.49
C ALA A 56 10.69 25.16 -6.39
N VAL A 57 10.73 26.43 -6.82
CA VAL A 57 10.73 27.61 -5.94
C VAL A 57 9.31 27.93 -5.46
N ALA A 58 8.34 28.03 -6.39
CA ALA A 58 6.96 28.31 -6.05
C ALA A 58 6.24 27.06 -5.48
N LYS A 59 5.42 27.27 -4.45
CA LYS A 59 4.64 26.19 -3.81
C LYS A 59 3.63 25.55 -4.77
N SER A 60 3.02 26.34 -5.65
CA SER A 60 2.10 25.89 -6.70
C SER A 60 2.78 24.93 -7.68
N ASP A 61 3.98 25.29 -8.14
CA ASP A 61 4.75 24.48 -9.09
C ASP A 61 5.16 23.15 -8.44
N LYS A 62 5.60 23.21 -7.18
CA LYS A 62 5.91 22.02 -6.39
C LYS A 62 4.71 21.08 -6.29
N ALA A 63 3.53 21.60 -5.96
CA ALA A 63 2.31 20.80 -5.86
C ALA A 63 1.95 20.13 -7.20
N THR A 64 2.03 20.89 -8.30
CA THR A 64 1.75 20.41 -9.66
C THR A 64 2.72 19.29 -10.06
N LEU A 65 4.01 19.46 -9.78
CA LEU A 65 5.04 18.46 -10.08
C LEU A 65 4.85 17.17 -9.26
N VAL A 66 4.51 17.27 -7.96
CA VAL A 66 4.23 16.10 -7.12
C VAL A 66 2.99 15.36 -7.61
N TYR A 67 1.91 16.09 -7.90
CA TYR A 67 0.67 15.52 -8.39
C TYR A 67 0.93 14.71 -9.66
N ARG A 68 1.50 15.36 -10.69
CA ARG A 68 1.79 14.74 -11.98
C ARG A 68 2.63 13.47 -11.81
N ALA A 69 3.77 13.57 -11.12
CA ALA A 69 4.68 12.45 -10.96
C ALA A 69 4.02 11.25 -10.27
N LYS A 70 3.23 11.49 -9.20
CA LYS A 70 2.55 10.40 -8.49
C LYS A 70 1.37 9.83 -9.25
N THR A 71 0.58 10.65 -9.96
CA THR A 71 -0.53 10.14 -10.77
C THR A 71 -0.04 9.34 -11.97
N GLU A 72 1.02 9.78 -12.66
CA GLU A 72 1.63 9.03 -13.76
C GLU A 72 2.20 7.69 -13.27
N ARG A 73 2.95 7.72 -12.16
CA ARG A 73 3.48 6.50 -11.55
C ARG A 73 2.36 5.50 -11.22
N ALA A 74 1.32 5.95 -10.52
CA ALA A 74 0.21 5.12 -10.12
C ALA A 74 -0.58 4.59 -11.32
N ALA A 75 -0.81 5.40 -12.35
CA ALA A 75 -1.51 4.95 -13.55
C ALA A 75 -0.77 3.80 -14.25
N ALA A 76 0.56 3.92 -14.38
CA ALA A 76 1.39 2.90 -15.00
C ALA A 76 1.51 1.64 -14.14
N SER A 77 1.82 1.78 -12.85
CA SER A 77 2.01 0.64 -11.95
C SER A 77 0.71 -0.13 -11.71
N GLN A 78 -0.43 0.54 -11.60
CA GLN A 78 -1.71 -0.07 -11.23
C GLN A 78 -2.49 -0.63 -12.42
N ALA A 79 -2.03 -0.44 -13.65
CA ALA A 79 -2.80 -0.77 -14.85
C ALA A 79 -3.23 -2.25 -14.92
N ASN A 80 -2.29 -3.16 -14.64
CA ASN A 80 -2.53 -4.60 -14.70
C ASN A 80 -3.43 -5.08 -13.56
N LEU A 81 -3.13 -4.69 -12.32
CA LEU A 81 -3.98 -4.95 -11.17
C LEU A 81 -5.42 -4.47 -11.40
N ARG A 82 -5.61 -3.22 -11.86
CA ARG A 82 -6.95 -2.67 -12.12
C ARG A 82 -7.69 -3.40 -13.24
N ARG A 83 -6.97 -3.96 -14.21
CA ARG A 83 -7.58 -4.78 -15.27
C ARG A 83 -8.06 -6.12 -14.72
N LEU A 84 -7.26 -6.80 -13.90
CA LEU A 84 -7.65 -8.02 -13.18
C LEU A 84 -8.89 -7.77 -12.31
N LEU A 85 -8.85 -6.73 -11.47
CA LEU A 85 -9.98 -6.43 -10.59
C LEU A 85 -11.28 -6.13 -11.34
N LYS A 86 -11.18 -5.55 -12.53
CA LYS A 86 -12.35 -5.32 -13.40
C LYS A 86 -12.86 -6.62 -14.05
N SER A 87 -11.99 -7.54 -14.47
CA SER A 87 -12.44 -8.83 -15.03
C SER A 87 -13.16 -9.67 -13.99
N GLU A 88 -12.68 -9.62 -12.75
CA GLU A 88 -13.27 -10.35 -11.63
C GLU A 88 -14.45 -9.61 -10.96
N HIS A 89 -14.88 -8.48 -11.51
CA HIS A 89 -15.96 -7.66 -10.97
C HIS A 89 -15.78 -7.30 -9.47
N ALA A 90 -14.52 -7.12 -9.04
CA ALA A 90 -14.19 -6.81 -7.66
C ALA A 90 -14.39 -5.32 -7.34
N ASP A 91 -14.81 -5.01 -6.12
CA ASP A 91 -14.88 -3.64 -5.64
C ASP A 91 -13.47 -3.13 -5.34
N PHE A 92 -13.09 -2.00 -5.93
CA PHE A 92 -11.78 -1.39 -5.66
C PHE A 92 -11.76 0.13 -5.77
N THR A 93 -10.83 0.75 -5.03
CA THR A 93 -10.55 2.19 -5.09
C THR A 93 -9.04 2.42 -5.22
N ALA A 94 -8.63 3.15 -6.26
CA ALA A 94 -7.23 3.45 -6.53
C ALA A 94 -6.76 4.72 -5.81
N TYR A 95 -5.59 4.65 -5.17
CA TYR A 95 -4.95 5.76 -4.47
C TYR A 95 -3.57 6.06 -5.06
N TRP A 96 -3.48 7.16 -5.81
CA TRP A 96 -2.24 7.57 -6.47
C TRP A 96 -1.17 8.05 -5.47
N ILE A 97 -1.59 8.66 -4.35
CA ILE A 97 -0.68 9.33 -3.41
C ILE A 97 0.33 8.39 -2.75
N VAL A 98 -0.09 7.15 -2.46
CA VAL A 98 0.71 6.10 -1.82
C VAL A 98 0.97 4.91 -2.75
N ASN A 99 0.62 5.03 -4.04
CA ASN A 99 0.70 3.95 -5.02
C ASN A 99 0.05 2.64 -4.50
N ALA A 100 -1.20 2.74 -4.06
CA ALA A 100 -1.95 1.61 -3.51
C ALA A 100 -3.38 1.52 -4.08
N VAL A 101 -4.01 0.36 -3.96
CA VAL A 101 -5.40 0.11 -4.33
C VAL A 101 -6.10 -0.58 -3.16
N SER A 102 -7.21 -0.02 -2.66
CA SER A 102 -8.10 -0.75 -1.76
C SER A 102 -8.92 -1.73 -2.56
N VAL A 103 -8.98 -2.98 -2.13
CA VAL A 103 -9.66 -4.08 -2.82
C VAL A 103 -10.50 -4.85 -1.82
N THR A 104 -11.72 -5.21 -2.22
CA THR A 104 -12.54 -6.23 -1.53
C THR A 104 -12.54 -7.50 -2.37
N ALA A 105 -11.98 -8.59 -1.84
CA ALA A 105 -11.82 -9.85 -2.55
C ALA A 105 -11.89 -11.06 -1.60
N ASP A 106 -12.07 -12.25 -2.18
CA ASP A 106 -11.93 -13.54 -1.49
C ASP A 106 -10.49 -14.06 -1.55
N SER A 107 -10.27 -15.25 -0.97
CA SER A 107 -8.95 -15.89 -0.91
C SER A 107 -8.35 -16.19 -2.27
N GLU A 108 -9.17 -16.59 -3.25
CA GLU A 108 -8.72 -16.97 -4.58
C GLU A 108 -8.18 -15.76 -5.32
N LEU A 109 -8.98 -14.70 -5.43
CA LEU A 109 -8.56 -13.46 -6.08
C LEU A 109 -7.41 -12.79 -5.30
N THR A 110 -7.38 -12.87 -3.97
CA THR A 110 -6.25 -12.34 -3.19
C THR A 110 -4.94 -13.06 -3.54
N ALA A 111 -4.98 -14.38 -3.72
CA ALA A 111 -3.82 -15.15 -4.14
C ALA A 111 -3.37 -14.80 -5.56
N GLU A 112 -4.30 -14.51 -6.48
CA GLU A 112 -3.98 -14.04 -7.82
C GLU A 112 -3.33 -12.65 -7.82
N ILE A 113 -3.87 -11.72 -7.05
CA ILE A 113 -3.27 -10.39 -6.85
C ILE A 113 -1.85 -10.53 -6.33
N ALA A 114 -1.59 -11.42 -5.36
CA ALA A 114 -0.26 -11.63 -4.81
C ALA A 114 0.75 -12.19 -5.83
N LYS A 115 0.30 -12.87 -6.90
CA LYS A 115 1.19 -13.34 -7.98
C LYS A 115 1.67 -12.23 -8.89
N LEU A 116 0.97 -11.08 -8.95
CA LEU A 116 1.36 -9.96 -9.81
C LEU A 116 2.75 -9.42 -9.42
N PRO A 117 3.70 -9.28 -10.36
CA PRO A 117 5.08 -8.89 -10.07
C PRO A 117 5.19 -7.46 -9.52
N GLU A 118 4.28 -6.56 -9.91
CA GLU A 118 4.20 -5.18 -9.44
C GLU A 118 3.65 -5.05 -8.01
N VAL A 119 2.99 -6.08 -7.47
CA VAL A 119 2.49 -6.05 -6.08
C VAL A 119 3.65 -6.25 -5.12
N GLU A 120 3.79 -5.30 -4.19
CA GLU A 120 4.80 -5.31 -3.14
C GLU A 120 4.29 -6.02 -1.89
N ARG A 121 3.11 -5.63 -1.40
CA ARG A 121 2.49 -6.18 -0.19
C ARG A 121 0.99 -5.92 -0.16
N ILE A 122 0.28 -6.74 0.61
CA ILE A 122 -1.16 -6.67 0.87
C ILE A 122 -1.34 -6.54 2.38
N THR A 123 -1.93 -5.44 2.84
CA THR A 123 -2.02 -5.10 4.27
C THR A 123 -3.47 -4.89 4.71
N PRO A 124 -3.79 -5.13 5.99
CA PRO A 124 -5.12 -4.80 6.50
C PRO A 124 -5.36 -3.29 6.49
N ILE A 125 -6.63 -2.89 6.43
CA ILE A 125 -7.03 -1.53 6.79
C ILE A 125 -7.14 -1.47 8.32
N ALA A 126 -6.33 -0.60 8.93
CA ALA A 126 -6.31 -0.38 10.38
C ALA A 126 -7.42 0.59 10.79
N LEU A 127 -8.20 0.22 11.81
CA LEU A 127 -9.08 1.16 12.50
C LEU A 127 -8.32 1.76 13.68
N LEU A 128 -8.25 3.09 13.72
CA LEU A 128 -7.62 3.83 14.81
C LEU A 128 -8.71 4.43 15.71
N PRO A 129 -8.75 4.07 17.00
CA PRO A 129 -9.70 4.69 17.93
C PRO A 129 -9.31 6.15 18.18
N LEU A 130 -10.33 7.00 18.33
CA LEU A 130 -10.09 8.40 18.68
C LEU A 130 -9.55 8.50 20.12
N PRO A 131 -8.53 9.36 20.36
CA PRO A 131 -8.09 9.62 21.72
C PRO A 131 -9.22 10.29 22.51
N LYS A 132 -9.47 9.81 23.73
CA LYS A 132 -10.46 10.42 24.61
C LYS A 132 -9.96 11.81 25.04
N PRO A 133 -10.78 12.88 24.90
CA PRO A 133 -10.41 14.19 25.39
C PRO A 133 -10.12 14.15 26.89
N MET A 134 -9.03 14.78 27.31
CA MET A 134 -8.80 15.03 28.73
C MET A 134 -9.73 16.16 29.20
N PRO A 135 -10.35 16.06 30.38
CA PRO A 135 -11.15 17.15 30.94
C PRO A 135 -10.32 18.43 31.02
N GLY A 136 -10.75 19.48 30.34
CA GLY A 136 -10.18 20.81 30.48
C GLY A 136 -10.68 21.49 31.76
N ARG A 137 -9.86 22.35 32.35
CA ARG A 137 -10.37 23.32 33.34
C ARG A 137 -11.07 24.44 32.58
N ALA A 138 -12.32 24.73 32.94
CA ALA A 138 -13.02 25.90 32.41
C ALA A 138 -12.24 27.16 32.78
N LYS A 139 -11.77 27.88 31.76
CA LYS A 139 -11.23 29.25 31.91
C LYS A 139 -12.36 30.22 31.58
N ALA A 140 -12.40 31.36 32.27
CA ALA A 140 -13.34 32.44 31.93
C ALA A 140 -13.25 32.75 30.43
N GLN A 141 -14.39 32.90 29.76
CA GLN A 141 -14.43 33.26 28.34
C GLN A 141 -13.83 34.65 28.17
N VAL A 142 -12.59 34.69 27.71
CA VAL A 142 -12.00 35.91 27.18
C VAL A 142 -12.20 35.84 25.67
N ASN A 143 -12.82 36.85 25.07
CA ASN A 143 -12.80 37.06 23.62
C ASN A 143 -11.37 37.45 23.16
N ALA A 144 -10.36 36.70 23.58
CA ALA A 144 -8.95 36.91 23.25
C ALA A 144 -8.49 35.74 22.39
N VAL A 145 -7.67 36.06 21.40
CA VAL A 145 -6.96 35.08 20.58
C VAL A 145 -6.21 34.13 21.50
N GLU A 146 -6.46 32.83 21.38
CA GLU A 146 -5.79 31.85 22.21
C GLU A 146 -4.29 31.84 21.90
N TRP A 147 -3.47 31.61 22.92
CA TRP A 147 -2.01 31.70 22.83
C TRP A 147 -1.42 30.90 21.66
N ASN A 148 -2.01 29.76 21.28
CA ASN A 148 -1.55 28.91 20.19
C ASN A 148 -1.86 29.52 18.81
N VAL A 149 -2.95 30.26 18.70
CA VAL A 149 -3.35 30.98 17.49
C VAL A 149 -2.44 32.19 17.30
N GLU A 150 -2.16 32.93 18.38
CA GLU A 150 -1.22 34.05 18.35
C GLU A 150 0.22 33.59 18.09
N ARG A 151 0.67 32.52 18.76
CA ARG A 151 2.02 31.96 18.57
C ARG A 151 2.28 31.44 17.15
N THR A 152 1.24 31.01 16.44
CA THR A 152 1.37 30.58 15.04
C THR A 152 1.21 31.72 14.04
N ASN A 153 1.04 32.97 14.51
CA ASN A 153 0.73 34.15 13.69
C ASN A 153 -0.52 33.96 12.80
N ALA A 154 -1.43 33.06 13.18
CA ALA A 154 -2.61 32.73 12.37
C ALA A 154 -3.54 33.94 12.09
N PRO A 155 -3.68 34.96 12.96
CA PRO A 155 -4.51 36.13 12.66
C PRO A 155 -3.98 37.04 11.53
N ARG A 156 -2.77 36.78 11.01
CA ARG A 156 -2.07 37.66 10.06
C ARG A 156 -2.13 37.19 8.60
N VAL A 157 -2.85 36.11 8.30
CA VAL A 157 -2.92 35.49 6.95
C VAL A 157 -4.31 35.51 6.35
#